data_AF-A0A8J7IKF4-F1
#
_entry.id   AF-A0A8J7IKF4-F1
#
_cell.length_a   1.000
_cell.length_b   1.000
_cell.length_c   1.000
_cell.angle_alpha   90.00
_cell.angle_beta   90.00
_cell.angle_gamma   90.00
#
_symmetry.space_group_name_H-M   'P 1'
#
loop_
_entity.id
_entity.type
_entity.pdbx_description
1 polymer ?
#
loop_
_entity_poly.entity_id
_entity_poly.type
_entity_poly.pdbx_seq_one_letter_code
_entity_poly.pdbx_strand_id
1 'polypeptide(L)'
;MNETDERAMSYSVIWEYFVPEDRRADFEAAYGGTGPWVDLFEEAEGFLGTWLLRDKEHQGRYLSHDRWANRAAYDSFKRAFAERYEELDRQLDGLSTRENYIGAYDEVAG
;
A
#
# COMPACT_ATOMS: atom_id res chain seq x y z
N MET A 1 -9.77 23.43 -13.36
CA MET A 1 -9.58 23.24 -11.91
C MET A 1 -10.96 22.87 -11.40
N ASN A 2 -11.25 21.58 -11.35
CA ASN A 2 -12.61 21.08 -11.13
C ASN A 2 -12.90 21.09 -9.62
N GLU A 3 -14.11 21.48 -9.25
CA GLU A 3 -14.66 21.61 -7.88
C GLU A 3 -14.63 20.32 -7.03
N THR A 4 -14.05 19.22 -7.53
CA THR A 4 -14.03 17.91 -6.86
C THR A 4 -12.92 17.77 -5.82
N ASP A 5 -11.90 18.62 -5.84
CA ASP A 5 -10.69 18.48 -4.98
C ASP A 5 -10.90 19.03 -3.56
N GLU A 6 -11.87 19.92 -3.32
CA GLU A 6 -12.03 20.61 -2.03
C GLU A 6 -12.54 19.71 -0.88
N ARG A 7 -13.03 18.50 -1.18
CA ARG A 7 -13.46 17.53 -0.15
C ARG A 7 -12.50 16.37 0.07
N ALA A 8 -11.46 16.24 -0.74
CA ALA A 8 -10.47 15.19 -0.61
C ALA A 8 -9.57 15.49 0.60
N MET A 9 -9.61 14.62 1.61
CA MET A 9 -8.79 14.73 2.82
C MET A 9 -7.43 14.08 2.63
N SER A 10 -7.39 12.98 1.87
CA SER A 10 -6.17 12.26 1.55
C SER A 10 -6.39 11.35 0.32
N TYR A 11 -5.32 10.72 -0.15
CA TYR A 11 -5.29 9.82 -1.30
C TYR A 11 -4.90 8.41 -0.85
N SER A 12 -5.71 7.43 -1.22
CA SER A 12 -5.53 6.02 -0.82
C SER A 12 -5.17 5.16 -2.01
N VAL A 13 -4.27 4.22 -1.80
CA VAL A 13 -3.89 3.18 -2.76
C VAL A 13 -4.18 1.83 -2.11
N ILE A 14 -4.92 0.97 -2.83
CA ILE A 14 -5.35 -0.34 -2.30
C ILE A 14 -4.89 -1.45 -3.24
N TRP A 15 -4.27 -2.47 -2.64
CA TRP A 15 -3.92 -3.72 -3.30
C TRP A 15 -4.53 -4.91 -2.58
N GLU A 16 -4.77 -5.98 -3.33
CA GLU A 16 -5.22 -7.27 -2.81
C GLU A 16 -4.16 -8.34 -3.05
N TYR A 17 -3.95 -9.18 -2.04
CA TYR A 17 -2.98 -10.25 -2.04
C TYR A 17 -3.64 -11.57 -1.62
N PHE A 18 -3.23 -12.67 -2.27
CA PHE A 18 -3.53 -14.04 -1.81
C PHE A 18 -2.26 -14.73 -1.36
N VAL A 19 -2.19 -15.05 -0.07
CA VAL A 19 -0.98 -15.46 0.63
C VAL A 19 -1.14 -16.90 1.14
N PRO A 20 -0.28 -17.84 0.70
CA PRO A 20 -0.22 -19.21 1.22
C PRO A 20 -0.01 -19.23 2.73
N GLU A 21 -0.58 -20.22 3.41
CA GLU A 21 -0.54 -20.31 4.87
C GLU A 21 0.88 -20.27 5.45
N ASP A 22 1.83 -20.95 4.82
CA ASP A 22 3.24 -21.02 5.19
C ASP A 22 4.00 -19.70 4.97
N ARG A 23 3.41 -18.74 4.24
CA ARG A 23 4.01 -17.43 3.94
C ARG A 23 3.34 -16.26 4.66
N ARG A 24 2.23 -16.49 5.37
CA ARG A 24 1.46 -15.41 6.03
C ARG A 24 2.28 -14.65 7.06
N ALA A 25 3.10 -15.34 7.86
CA ALA A 25 3.93 -14.68 8.87
C ALA A 25 4.97 -13.74 8.24
N ASP A 26 5.68 -14.22 7.21
CA ASP A 26 6.66 -13.42 6.47
C ASP A 26 5.99 -12.24 5.75
N PHE A 27 4.82 -12.48 5.16
CA PHE A 27 4.02 -11.44 4.52
C PHE A 27 3.53 -10.37 5.52
N GLU A 28 2.97 -10.78 6.67
CA GLU A 28 2.54 -9.86 7.72
C GLU A 28 3.72 -9.06 8.31
N ALA A 29 4.91 -9.65 8.40
CA ALA A 29 6.13 -8.94 8.80
C ALA A 29 6.62 -7.95 7.73
N ALA A 30 6.47 -8.29 6.45
CA ALA A 30 6.92 -7.47 5.33
C ALA A 30 6.00 -6.28 5.02
N TYR A 31 4.69 -6.53 5.02
CA TYR A 31 3.63 -5.57 4.63
C TYR A 31 2.91 -4.95 5.83
N GLY A 32 3.19 -5.41 7.05
CA GLY A 32 2.63 -4.85 8.27
C GLY A 32 3.19 -3.46 8.58
N GLY A 33 2.59 -2.79 9.58
CA GLY A 33 2.88 -1.39 9.96
C GLY A 33 4.31 -1.08 10.43
N THR A 34 5.20 -2.06 10.49
CA THR A 34 6.62 -1.91 10.85
C THR A 34 7.52 -2.69 9.89
N GLY A 35 7.00 -3.01 8.70
CA GLY A 35 7.72 -3.78 7.69
C GLY A 35 8.54 -2.89 6.75
N PRO A 36 9.43 -3.48 5.95
CA PRO A 36 10.28 -2.78 5.00
C PRO A 36 9.51 -1.92 3.98
N TRP A 37 8.25 -2.26 3.65
CA TRP A 37 7.40 -1.39 2.83
C TRP A 37 7.11 -0.06 3.52
N VAL A 38 6.77 -0.12 4.81
CA VAL A 38 6.52 1.08 5.61
C VAL A 38 7.80 1.89 5.77
N ASP A 39 8.92 1.24 6.08
CA ASP A 39 10.23 1.92 6.17
C ASP A 39 10.55 2.71 4.89
N LEU A 40 10.26 2.13 3.72
CA LEU A 40 10.47 2.81 2.43
C LEU A 40 9.48 3.97 2.22
N PHE A 41 8.21 3.80 2.60
CA PHE A 41 7.18 4.83 2.42
C PHE A 41 7.35 6.00 3.38
N GLU A 42 7.83 5.78 4.60
CA GLU A 42 8.08 6.82 5.61
C GLU A 42 9.15 7.83 5.20
N GLU A 43 10.04 7.47 4.28
CA GLU A 43 11.02 8.40 3.72
C GLU A 43 10.40 9.43 2.75
N ALA A 44 9.16 9.20 2.31
CA ALA A 44 8.48 10.04 1.33
C ALA A 44 7.66 11.15 2.00
N GLU A 45 7.80 12.37 1.50
CA GLU A 45 6.96 13.48 1.95
C GLU A 45 5.49 13.22 1.59
N GLY A 46 4.61 13.36 2.58
CA GLY A 46 3.17 13.19 2.42
C GLY A 46 2.67 11.76 2.55
N PHE A 47 3.49 10.78 2.92
CA PHE A 47 2.98 9.49 3.38
C PHE A 47 2.27 9.63 4.73
N LEU A 48 1.10 9.01 4.88
CA LEU A 48 0.24 9.10 6.08
C LEU A 48 0.15 7.78 6.86
N GLY A 49 0.69 6.69 6.32
CA GLY A 49 0.69 5.36 6.93
C GLY A 49 0.10 4.27 6.05
N THR A 50 0.36 3.03 6.47
CA THR A 50 -0.15 1.81 5.84
C THR A 50 -0.98 1.01 6.84
N TRP A 51 -2.12 0.48 6.38
CA TRP A 51 -2.89 -0.52 7.09
C TRP A 51 -2.86 -1.83 6.31
N LEU A 52 -2.44 -2.90 6.98
CA LEU A 52 -2.60 -4.25 6.47
C LEU A 52 -3.89 -4.85 7.02
N LEU A 53 -4.83 -5.13 6.14
CA LEU A 53 -6.13 -5.70 6.47
C LEU A 53 -6.14 -7.17 6.12
N ARG A 54 -6.22 -8.03 7.13
CA ARG A 54 -6.45 -9.46 6.93
C ARG A 54 -7.95 -9.74 6.80
N ASP A 55 -8.35 -10.43 5.75
CA ASP A 55 -9.73 -10.83 5.58
C ASP A 55 -10.12 -11.92 6.60
N LYS A 56 -11.28 -11.74 7.24
CA LYS A 56 -11.86 -12.71 8.18
C LYS A 56 -12.72 -13.78 7.50
N GLU A 57 -13.24 -13.50 6.31
CA GLU A 57 -14.15 -14.37 5.55
C GLU A 57 -13.38 -15.23 4.53
N HIS A 58 -12.29 -14.69 3.97
CA HIS A 58 -11.45 -15.40 3.00
C HIS A 58 -10.01 -15.57 3.52
N GLN A 59 -9.71 -16.75 4.08
CA GLN A 59 -8.39 -17.05 4.63
C GLN A 59 -7.28 -16.87 3.58
N GLY A 60 -6.20 -16.19 3.98
CA GLY A 60 -5.08 -15.89 3.10
C GLY A 60 -5.30 -14.69 2.18
N ARG A 61 -6.48 -14.05 2.19
CA ARG A 61 -6.69 -12.77 1.49
C ARG A 61 -6.30 -11.60 2.39
N TYR A 62 -5.51 -10.68 1.85
CA TYR A 62 -5.07 -9.47 2.52
C TYR A 62 -5.29 -8.25 1.62
N LEU A 63 -5.51 -7.09 2.22
CA LEU A 63 -5.44 -5.81 1.53
C LEU A 63 -4.35 -4.94 2.16
N SER A 64 -3.50 -4.33 1.35
CA SER A 64 -2.75 -3.15 1.80
C SER A 64 -3.58 -1.90 1.52
N HIS A 65 -3.54 -0.95 2.44
CA HIS A 65 -4.13 0.37 2.30
C HIS A 65 -3.08 1.39 2.65
N ASP A 66 -2.49 2.00 1.63
CA ASP A 66 -1.44 3.01 1.77
C ASP A 66 -2.05 4.39 1.58
N ARG A 67 -1.88 5.26 2.57
CA ARG A 67 -2.47 6.60 2.58
C ARG A 67 -1.41 7.67 2.34
N TRP A 68 -1.79 8.67 1.57
CA TRP A 68 -0.95 9.76 1.12
C TRP A 68 -1.71 11.07 1.25
N ALA A 69 -1.02 12.19 1.47
CA ALA A 69 -1.64 13.51 1.62
C ALA A 69 -2.43 13.92 0.38
N ASN A 70 -1.97 13.50 -0.81
CA ASN A 70 -2.63 13.71 -2.09
C ASN A 70 -1.97 12.83 -3.18
N ARG A 71 -2.57 12.83 -4.37
CA ARG A 71 -2.05 12.11 -5.54
C ARG A 71 -0.63 12.52 -5.94
N ALA A 72 -0.27 13.80 -5.81
CA ALA A 72 1.05 14.30 -6.21
C ALA A 72 2.18 13.79 -5.30
N ALA A 73 1.91 13.61 -4.01
CA ALA A 73 2.82 12.97 -3.06
C ALA A 73 3.11 11.52 -3.48
N TYR A 74 2.05 10.74 -3.75
CA TYR A 74 2.19 9.36 -4.22
C TYR A 74 2.97 9.26 -5.55
N ASP A 75 2.61 10.08 -6.54
CA ASP A 75 3.30 10.10 -7.83
C ASP A 75 4.79 10.49 -7.68
N SER A 76 5.10 11.41 -6.77
CA SER A 76 6.49 11.82 -6.51
C SER A 76 7.28 10.72 -5.81
N PHE A 77 6.68 10.04 -4.84
CA PHE A 77 7.24 8.85 -4.23
C PHE A 77 7.57 7.78 -5.29
N LYS A 78 6.60 7.41 -6.12
CA LYS A 78 6.78 6.37 -7.15
C LYS A 78 7.90 6.69 -8.14
N ARG A 79 8.17 7.97 -8.41
CA ARG A 79 9.30 8.40 -9.25
C ARG A 79 10.62 8.41 -8.49
N ALA A 80 10.66 9.02 -7.31
CA ALA A 80 11.89 9.23 -6.55
C ALA A 80 12.47 7.92 -5.98
N PHE A 81 11.62 6.95 -5.68
CA PHE A 81 11.99 5.69 -5.04
C PHE A 81 11.86 4.48 -5.98
N ALA A 82 11.72 4.69 -7.30
CA ALA A 82 11.44 3.63 -8.27
C ALA A 82 12.40 2.43 -8.15
N GLU A 83 13.71 2.66 -8.13
CA GLU A 83 14.71 1.58 -8.03
C GLU A 83 14.61 0.80 -6.72
N ARG A 84 14.41 1.50 -5.60
CA ARG A 84 14.28 0.87 -4.27
C ARG A 84 12.96 0.13 -4.12
N TYR A 85 11.90 0.66 -4.70
CA TYR A 85 10.59 0.02 -4.79
C TYR A 85 10.72 -1.30 -5.55
N GLU A 86 11.33 -1.30 -6.74
CA GLU A 86 11.53 -2.50 -7.56
C GLU A 86 12.47 -3.52 -6.92
N GLU A 87 13.49 -3.07 -6.18
CA GLU A 87 14.35 -3.96 -5.41
C GLU A 87 13.58 -4.64 -4.27
N LEU A 88 12.82 -3.86 -3.49
CA LEU A 88 12.02 -4.40 -2.39
C LEU A 88 10.94 -5.36 -2.89
N ASP A 89 10.26 -5.01 -3.99
CA ASP A 89 9.29 -5.86 -4.66
C ASP A 89 9.90 -7.22 -5.04
N ARG A 90 11.09 -7.23 -5.65
CA ARG A 90 11.81 -8.48 -5.98
C ARG A 90 12.24 -9.28 -4.76
N GLN A 91 12.61 -8.63 -3.66
CA GLN A 91 12.98 -9.33 -2.42
C GLN A 91 11.80 -10.03 -1.76
N LEU A 92 10.60 -9.47 -1.93
CA LEU A 92 9.36 -9.98 -1.35
C LEU A 92 8.52 -10.79 -2.35
N ASP A 93 9.03 -10.98 -3.57
CA ASP A 93 8.42 -11.81 -4.59
C ASP A 93 8.19 -13.24 -4.10
N GLY A 94 7.06 -13.82 -4.49
CA GLY A 94 6.66 -15.17 -4.08
C GLY A 94 6.12 -15.30 -2.66
N LEU A 95 6.02 -14.21 -1.87
CA LEU A 95 5.25 -14.23 -0.62
C LEU A 95 3.74 -14.36 -0.88
N SER A 96 3.27 -13.78 -1.97
CA SER A 96 1.89 -13.92 -2.45
C SER A 96 1.86 -14.80 -3.70
N THR A 97 0.73 -15.46 -3.93
CA THR A 97 0.46 -16.22 -5.17
C THR A 97 -0.29 -15.39 -6.21
N ARG A 98 -0.90 -14.29 -5.78
CA ARG A 98 -1.62 -13.35 -6.62
C ARG A 98 -1.63 -11.98 -5.97
N GLU A 99 -1.39 -10.98 -6.80
CA GLU A 99 -1.49 -9.56 -6.47
C GLU A 99 -2.44 -8.89 -7.44
N ASN A 100 -3.34 -8.06 -6.93
CA ASN A 100 -4.30 -7.34 -7.72
C ASN A 100 -4.39 -5.90 -7.26
N TYR A 101 -4.10 -4.96 -8.16
CA TYR A 101 -4.33 -3.55 -7.90
C TYR A 101 -5.84 -3.28 -7.88
N ILE A 102 -6.36 -2.89 -6.71
CA ILE A 102 -7.78 -2.61 -6.53
C ILE A 102 -8.11 -1.20 -7.03
N GLY A 103 -7.22 -0.24 -6.80
CA GLY A 103 -7.39 1.11 -7.30
C GLY A 103 -6.74 2.15 -6.41
N ALA A 104 -6.92 3.41 -6.82
CA ALA A 104 -6.61 4.55 -5.99
C ALA A 104 -7.83 5.47 -5.89
N TYR A 105 -7.97 6.08 -4.71
CA TYR A 105 -9.20 6.69 -4.25
C TYR A 105 -8.89 7.99 -3.51
N ASP A 106 -9.72 9.01 -3.73
CA ASP A 106 -9.74 10.17 -2.84
C ASP A 106 -10.59 9.83 -1.61
N GLU A 107 -10.03 10.05 -0.43
CA GLU A 107 -10.79 9.95 0.81
C GLU A 107 -11.62 11.21 1.01
N VAL A 108 -12.92 11.04 1.18
CA VAL A 108 -13.85 12.14 1.46
C VAL A 108 -14.23 12.16 2.94
N ALA A 109 -14.48 13.34 3.49
CA ALA A 109 -15.07 13.45 4.82
C ALA A 109 -16.46 12.79 4.85
N GLY A 110 -16.70 11.97 5.89
CA GLY A 110 -17.97 11.31 6.15
C GLY A 110 -19.02 12.20 6.80
#